data_AF-A0ABD5XZP0-F1
#
_entry.id   AF-A0ABD5XZP0-F1
#
_cell.length_a   1.000
_cell.length_b   1.000
_cell.length_c   1.000
_cell.angle_alpha   90.00
_cell.angle_beta   90.00
_cell.angle_gamma   90.00
#
_symmetry.space_group_name_H-M   'P 1'
#
loop_
_entity.id
_entity.type
_entity.pdbx_description
1 polymer ?
#
loop_
_entity_poly.entity_id
_entity_poly.type
_entity_poly.pdbx_seq_one_letter_code
_entity_poly.pdbx_strand_id
1 'polypeptide(L)'
;MAQIPKTQFTMLQGILAHPNESPSIIQLDEMNPRLEQEEIQEHLQHLVDVNIVEQTNDRDPTTRYRLTGNGRGELMGTGLFDAEATLKNYYQNTSSPTR
;
A
#
# COMPACT_ATOMS: atom_id res chain seq x y z
N MET A 1 17.47 -6.54 -11.29
CA MET A 1 16.52 -5.81 -10.41
C MET A 1 15.19 -5.78 -11.13
N ALA A 2 14.16 -6.43 -10.58
CA ALA A 2 12.83 -6.36 -11.16
C ALA A 2 12.31 -4.92 -11.02
N GLN A 3 11.81 -4.34 -12.12
CA GLN A 3 11.27 -2.99 -12.09
C GLN A 3 9.81 -3.06 -11.62
N ILE A 4 9.52 -2.51 -10.44
CA ILE A 4 8.14 -2.43 -9.93
C ILE A 4 7.37 -1.42 -10.81
N PRO A 5 6.25 -1.81 -11.43
CA PRO A 5 5.40 -0.90 -12.18
C PRO A 5 4.93 0.29 -11.33
N LYS A 6 4.78 1.46 -11.95
CA LYS A 6 4.41 2.71 -11.26
C LYS A 6 3.14 2.56 -10.41
N THR A 7 2.13 1.85 -10.89
CA THR A 7 0.87 1.65 -10.16
C THR A 7 1.04 0.72 -8.95
N GLN A 8 1.86 -0.33 -9.06
CA GLN A 8 2.23 -1.16 -7.91
C GLN A 8 3.01 -0.34 -6.88
N PHE A 9 3.90 0.56 -7.33
CA PHE A 9 4.61 1.47 -6.44
C PHE A 9 3.66 2.39 -5.67
N THR A 10 2.62 2.90 -6.33
CA THR A 10 1.55 3.67 -5.67
C THR A 10 0.82 2.85 -4.61
N MET A 11 0.55 1.57 -4.84
CA MET A 11 -0.05 0.69 -3.81
C MET A 11 0.87 0.52 -2.60
N LEU A 12 2.17 0.30 -2.82
CA LEU A 12 3.16 0.17 -1.75
C LEU A 12 3.30 1.47 -0.94
N GLN A 13 3.28 2.62 -1.62
CA GLN A 13 3.21 3.94 -0.96
C GLN A 13 1.95 4.07 -0.11
N GLY A 14 0.80 3.64 -0.62
CA GLY A 14 -0.47 3.67 0.12
C GLY A 14 -0.42 2.83 1.40
N ILE A 15 0.12 1.62 1.31
CA ILE A 15 0.35 0.74 2.46
C ILE A 15 1.26 1.41 3.48
N LEU A 16 2.39 1.96 3.06
CA LEU A 16 3.37 2.61 3.95
C LEU A 16 2.89 3.92 4.56
N ALA A 17 2.08 4.69 3.85
CA ALA A 17 1.52 5.95 4.33
C ALA A 17 0.42 5.73 5.39
N HIS A 18 -0.26 4.58 5.37
CA HIS A 18 -1.30 4.27 6.33
C HIS A 18 -0.72 4.18 7.76
N PRO A 19 -1.38 4.75 8.80
CA PRO A 19 -0.83 4.84 10.15
C PRO A 19 -0.42 3.49 10.75
N ASN A 20 -1.18 2.44 10.43
CA ASN A 20 -0.95 1.08 10.89
C ASN A 20 -0.19 0.20 9.87
N GLU A 21 0.25 0.77 8.74
CA GLU A 21 0.85 0.05 7.61
C GLU A 21 0.03 -1.16 7.12
N SER A 22 -1.30 -1.04 7.26
CA SER A 22 -2.25 -2.13 7.07
C SER A 22 -3.61 -1.60 6.60
N PRO A 23 -3.68 -0.90 5.47
CA PRO A 23 -4.95 -0.41 4.94
C PRO A 23 -5.82 -1.57 4.40
N SER A 24 -7.13 -1.35 4.37
CA SER A 24 -8.05 -2.17 3.59
C SER A 24 -8.06 -1.75 2.12
N ILE A 25 -8.70 -2.58 1.26
CA ILE A 25 -8.91 -2.23 -0.15
C ILE A 25 -9.67 -0.91 -0.31
N ILE A 26 -10.69 -0.67 0.51
CA ILE A 26 -11.51 0.56 0.48
C ILE A 26 -10.64 1.78 0.79
N GLN A 27 -9.75 1.68 1.78
CA GLN A 27 -8.87 2.79 2.12
C GLN A 27 -7.83 3.05 1.01
N LEU A 28 -7.35 2.00 0.33
CA LEU A 28 -6.46 2.16 -0.81
C LEU A 28 -7.17 2.79 -2.01
N ASP A 29 -8.45 2.49 -2.22
CA ASP A 29 -9.31 3.13 -3.23
C ASP A 29 -9.51 4.63 -2.94
N GLU A 30 -9.86 4.98 -1.70
CA GLU A 30 -9.99 6.38 -1.25
C GLU A 30 -8.69 7.19 -1.46
N MET A 31 -7.52 6.56 -1.31
CA MET A 31 -6.22 7.19 -1.53
C MET A 31 -5.89 7.36 -3.01
N ASN A 32 -6.55 6.62 -3.90
CA ASN A 32 -6.24 6.53 -5.32
C ASN A 32 -7.49 6.75 -6.19
N PRO A 33 -8.14 7.93 -6.15
CA PRO A 33 -9.42 8.20 -6.82
C PRO A 33 -9.35 8.20 -8.37
N ARG A 34 -8.22 7.81 -8.94
CA ARG A 34 -7.99 7.68 -10.39
C ARG A 34 -7.87 6.22 -10.86
N LEU A 35 -7.89 5.28 -9.92
CA LEU A 35 -7.83 3.85 -10.19
C LEU A 35 -9.16 3.26 -9.78
N GLU A 36 -9.64 2.28 -10.54
CA GLU A 36 -10.82 1.52 -10.14
C GLU A 36 -10.42 0.46 -9.08
N GLN A 37 -11.36 0.11 -8.21
CA GLN A 37 -11.13 -0.86 -7.13
C GLN A 37 -10.64 -2.23 -7.66
N GLU A 38 -11.11 -2.65 -8.83
CA GLU A 38 -10.64 -3.88 -9.49
C GLU A 38 -9.16 -3.80 -9.87
N GLU A 39 -8.71 -2.67 -10.44
CA GLU A 39 -7.30 -2.47 -10.80
C GLU A 39 -6.39 -2.50 -9.56
N ILE A 40 -6.86 -1.90 -8.46
CA ILE A 40 -6.19 -1.96 -7.16
C ILE A 40 -6.06 -3.41 -6.69
N GLN A 41 -7.14 -4.19 -6.77
CA GLN A 41 -7.15 -5.59 -6.35
C GLN A 41 -6.19 -6.44 -7.19
N GLU A 42 -6.15 -6.25 -8.51
CA GLU A 42 -5.22 -6.95 -9.39
C GLU A 42 -3.76 -6.67 -9.04
N HIS A 43 -3.42 -5.40 -8.80
CA HIS A 43 -2.07 -5.01 -8.40
C HIS A 43 -1.67 -5.57 -7.04
N LEU A 44 -2.58 -5.55 -6.06
CA LEU A 44 -2.34 -6.12 -4.74
C LEU A 44 -2.17 -7.63 -4.80
N GLN A 45 -3.00 -8.33 -5.58
CA GLN A 45 -2.88 -9.77 -5.74
C GLN A 45 -1.54 -10.15 -6.36
N HIS A 46 -1.08 -9.42 -7.38
CA HIS A 46 0.24 -9.65 -7.95
C HIS A 46 1.35 -9.46 -6.90
N LEU A 47 1.28 -8.42 -6.06
CA LEU A 47 2.24 -8.18 -4.98
C LEU A 47 2.21 -9.27 -3.89
N VAL A 48 1.05 -9.87 -3.66
CA VAL A 48 0.89 -11.05 -2.80
C VAL A 48 1.55 -12.28 -3.42
N ASP A 49 1.30 -12.52 -4.71
CA ASP A 49 1.82 -13.68 -5.43
C ASP A 49 3.36 -13.68 -5.47
N VAL A 50 3.98 -12.50 -5.56
CA VAL A 50 5.46 -12.35 -5.50
C VAL A 50 6.01 -12.20 -4.07
N ASN A 51 5.18 -12.41 -3.04
CA ASN A 51 5.56 -12.34 -1.63
C ASN A 51 6.13 -10.98 -1.17
N ILE A 52 5.71 -9.87 -1.78
CA ILE A 52 6.04 -8.51 -1.33
C ILE A 52 5.02 -8.01 -0.32
N VAL A 53 3.76 -8.34 -0.54
CA VAL A 53 2.63 -7.99 0.34
C VAL A 53 2.01 -9.27 0.89
N GLU A 54 1.48 -9.20 2.11
CA GLU A 54 0.61 -10.22 2.70
C GLU A 54 -0.77 -9.63 2.97
N GLN A 55 -1.77 -10.50 2.97
CA GLN A 55 -3.15 -10.15 3.31
C GLN A 55 -3.59 -10.87 4.59
N THR A 56 -4.33 -10.18 5.46
CA THR A 56 -4.73 -10.75 6.77
C THR A 56 -5.96 -11.63 6.72
N ASN A 57 -6.76 -11.56 5.65
CA ASN A 57 -8.00 -12.34 5.44
C ASN A 57 -8.13 -12.72 3.96
N ASP A 58 -8.98 -13.69 3.67
CA ASP A 58 -9.19 -14.20 2.30
C ASP A 58 -10.27 -13.38 1.57
N ARG A 59 -9.83 -12.38 0.79
CA ARG A 59 -10.61 -11.69 -0.26
C ARG A 59 -11.98 -11.14 0.14
N ASP A 60 -12.11 -10.70 1.39
CA ASP A 60 -13.27 -9.95 1.90
C ASP A 60 -12.99 -8.43 1.93
N PRO A 61 -14.01 -7.55 2.04
CA PRO A 61 -13.84 -6.10 2.23
C PRO A 61 -13.02 -5.73 3.48
N THR A 62 -12.93 -6.65 4.45
CA THR A 62 -12.13 -6.53 5.67
C THR A 62 -10.69 -7.00 5.51
N THR A 63 -10.31 -7.45 4.31
CA THR A 63 -8.93 -7.81 3.96
C THR A 63 -8.05 -6.59 4.08
N ARG A 64 -6.96 -6.74 4.85
CA ARG A 64 -5.93 -5.71 4.99
C ARG A 64 -4.63 -6.19 4.39
N TYR A 65 -3.85 -5.25 3.88
CA TYR A 65 -2.62 -5.52 3.14
C TYR A 65 -1.43 -4.92 3.88
N ARG A 66 -0.35 -5.69 4.03
CA ARG A 66 0.88 -5.25 4.70
C ARG A 66 2.11 -5.72 3.94
N LEU A 67 3.23 -5.00 4.02
CA LEU A 67 4.50 -5.51 3.53
C LEU A 67 4.98 -6.74 4.31
N THR A 68 5.41 -7.79 3.61
CA THR A 68 6.12 -8.91 4.21
C THR A 68 7.54 -8.49 4.61
N GLY A 69 8.23 -9.32 5.41
CA GLY A 69 9.67 -9.12 5.66
C GLY A 69 10.50 -9.12 4.38
N ASN A 70 10.16 -9.99 3.42
CA ASN A 70 10.79 -10.04 2.10
C ASN A 70 10.54 -8.75 1.30
N GLY A 71 9.29 -8.30 1.26
CA GLY A 71 8.90 -7.05 0.60
C GLY A 71 9.62 -5.84 1.17
N ARG A 72 9.81 -5.77 2.48
CA ARG A 72 10.62 -4.71 3.09
C ARG A 72 12.07 -4.75 2.63
N GLY A 73 12.67 -5.94 2.54
CA GLY A 73 14.05 -6.13 2.05
C GLY A 73 14.21 -5.72 0.59
N GLU A 74 13.30 -6.15 -0.29
CA GLU A 74 13.30 -5.81 -1.72
C GLU A 74 13.12 -4.30 -1.98
N LEU A 75 12.42 -3.62 -1.08
CA LEU A 75 12.18 -2.17 -1.16
C LEU A 75 13.30 -1.33 -0.53
N MET A 76 14.25 -1.95 0.20
CA MET A 76 15.39 -1.21 0.74
C MET A 76 16.25 -0.63 -0.39
N GLY A 77 16.65 0.63 -0.26
CA GLY A 77 17.47 1.31 -1.26
C GLY A 77 16.70 1.78 -2.50
N THR A 78 15.38 1.58 -2.57
CA THR A 78 14.54 2.13 -3.66
C THR A 78 14.16 3.60 -3.45
N GLY A 79 14.53 4.20 -2.31
CA GLY A 79 14.10 5.54 -1.89
C GLY A 79 12.66 5.60 -1.36
N LEU A 80 11.91 4.50 -1.44
CA LEU A 80 10.53 4.43 -0.98
C LEU A 80 10.39 4.66 0.53
N PHE A 81 11.31 4.10 1.33
CA PHE A 81 11.32 4.28 2.78
C PHE A 81 11.77 5.68 3.20
N ASP A 82 12.61 6.35 2.40
CA ASP A 82 13.00 7.74 2.66
C ASP A 82 11.80 8.69 2.50
N ALA A 83 10.84 8.33 1.64
CA ALA A 83 9.57 9.04 1.47
C ALA A 83 8.50 8.67 2.53
N GLU A 84 8.67 7.58 3.28
CA GLU A 84 7.67 7.07 4.24
C GLU A 84 7.30 8.12 5.31
N ALA A 85 8.30 8.81 5.87
CA ALA A 85 8.08 9.82 6.90
C ALA A 85 7.27 11.03 6.39
N THR A 86 7.52 11.43 5.14
CA THR A 86 6.77 12.51 4.48
C THR A 86 5.33 12.08 4.19
N LEU A 87 5.15 10.85 3.71
CA LEU A 87 3.82 10.29 3.39
C LEU A 87 2.96 10.07 4.64
N LYS A 88 3.53 9.54 5.73
CA LYS A 88 2.84 9.38 7.01
C LYS A 88 2.38 10.72 7.59
N ASN A 89 3.22 11.75 7.52
CA ASN A 89 2.85 13.11 7.96
C ASN A 89 1.71 13.70 7.13
N TYR A 90 1.73 13.53 5.80
CA TYR A 90 0.61 13.96 4.96
C TYR A 90 -0.69 13.28 5.40
N TYR A 91 -0.67 11.96 5.59
CA TYR A 91 -1.84 11.19 5.99
C TYR A 91 -2.40 11.62 7.36
N GLN A 92 -1.56 11.83 8.38
CA GLN A 92 -2.01 12.29 9.70
C GLN A 92 -2.74 13.65 9.63
N ASN A 93 -2.29 14.52 8.74
CA ASN A 93 -2.84 15.87 8.58
C ASN A 93 -4.08 15.93 7.67
N THR A 94 -4.23 15.02 6.70
CA THR A 94 -5.42 14.97 5.82
C THR A 94 -6.52 14.03 6.30
N SER A 95 -6.19 13.05 7.14
CA SER A 95 -7.14 12.08 7.71
C SER A 95 -7.67 12.49 9.07
N SER A 96 -7.25 13.66 9.57
CA SER A 96 -7.87 14.27 10.75
C SER A 96 -9.32 14.59 10.41
N PRO A 97 -10.32 13.98 11.06
CA PRO A 97 -11.70 14.37 10.86
C PRO A 97 -11.82 15.85 11.23
N THR A 98 -12.27 16.66 10.29
CA THR A 98 -12.71 18.03 10.54
C THR A 98 -13.69 17.98 11.71
N ARG A 99 -13.27 18.52 12.86
CA ARG A 99 -14.12 18.64 14.05
C ARG A 99 -15.11 19.78 13.85
#